data_AF-A0A662DEH9-F1
#
_entry.id   AF-A0A662DEH9-F1
#
_cell.length_a   1.000
_cell.length_b   1.000
_cell.length_c   1.000
_cell.angle_alpha   90.00
_cell.angle_beta   90.00
_cell.angle_gamma   90.00
#
_symmetry.space_group_name_H-M   'P 1'
#
loop_
_entity.id
_entity.type
_entity.pdbx_description
1 polymer ?
#
loop_
_entity_poly.entity_id
_entity_poly.type
_entity_poly.pdbx_seq_one_letter_code
_entity_poly.pdbx_strand_id
1 'polypeptide(L)'
;MTETLDRTDAPHTPAPNPVDWSKVQKWGALGGLTMAFVAAIGMVASLDRRLIISPWLRLGFLTLVWVPVVYGYISATEDVPDGSPPPVKGERDLISGLVTGLLSGLFFSLFIVTIDTVDLRDIFRNLSPQLVELLTFGRGIGVASLLWIVGSGLLGLLGGALKVVPRKVRSALSAAVVGVLWFALLEIIVTDITQGLHIDFLSDWIYALNGGLTTLSAGVVALLSGASGWRSDQRTLAERRLERMNLEPEV
;
A
#
# COMPACT_ATOMS: atom_id res chain seq x y z
N MET A 1 -46.81 29.83 43.55
CA MET A 1 -45.55 30.36 42.98
C MET A 1 -44.94 29.22 42.19
N THR A 2 -45.35 29.17 40.94
CA THR A 2 -45.23 28.09 39.97
C THR A 2 -43.83 28.03 39.37
N GLU A 3 -43.38 26.80 39.11
CA GLU A 3 -42.45 26.37 38.05
C GLU A 3 -41.56 27.45 37.44
N THR A 4 -40.26 27.40 37.74
CA THR A 4 -39.23 27.77 36.76
C THR A 4 -38.03 26.83 36.89
N LEU A 5 -38.19 25.68 36.25
CA LEU A 5 -37.18 25.00 35.44
C LEU A 5 -35.86 24.64 36.15
N ASP A 6 -35.87 23.43 36.70
CA ASP A 6 -34.81 22.45 36.48
C ASP A 6 -34.41 22.46 34.99
N ARG A 7 -33.36 23.21 34.69
CA ARG A 7 -32.58 23.06 33.47
C ARG A 7 -31.20 22.62 33.91
N THR A 8 -31.10 21.36 34.32
CA THR A 8 -29.85 20.62 34.17
C THR A 8 -29.58 20.52 32.67
N ASP A 9 -28.97 21.57 32.11
CA ASP A 9 -28.16 21.44 30.91
C ASP A 9 -26.97 20.56 31.32
N ALA A 10 -27.19 19.26 31.40
CA ALA A 10 -26.11 18.31 31.31
C ALA A 10 -25.37 18.69 30.02
N PRO A 11 -24.08 19.04 30.05
CA PRO A 11 -23.33 19.08 28.82
C PRO A 11 -23.49 17.67 28.24
N HIS A 12 -24.20 17.59 27.11
CA HIS A 12 -24.05 16.50 26.18
C HIS A 12 -22.59 16.57 25.73
N THR A 13 -21.67 16.07 26.55
CA THR A 13 -20.31 15.78 26.11
C THR A 13 -20.54 14.66 25.12
N PRO A 14 -20.48 14.93 23.80
CA PRO A 14 -20.64 13.87 22.83
C PRO A 14 -19.55 12.87 23.18
N ALA A 15 -19.90 11.58 23.30
CA ALA A 15 -18.88 10.55 23.38
C ALA A 15 -17.83 10.88 22.31
N PRO A 16 -16.56 11.11 22.67
CA PRO A 16 -15.59 11.62 21.72
C PRO A 16 -15.53 10.61 20.57
N ASN A 17 -15.95 11.03 19.38
CA ASN A 17 -15.94 10.16 18.21
C ASN A 17 -14.47 9.87 17.90
N PRO A 18 -13.96 8.68 18.23
CA PRO A 18 -12.52 8.44 18.30
C PRO A 18 -11.93 8.11 16.92
N VAL A 19 -12.74 8.19 15.85
CA VAL A 19 -12.32 8.01 14.47
C VAL A 19 -12.90 9.15 13.65
N ASP A 20 -12.03 9.93 13.01
CA ASP A 20 -12.46 10.97 12.09
C ASP A 20 -13.00 10.36 10.79
N TRP A 21 -14.30 10.07 10.76
CA TRP A 21 -14.95 9.51 9.57
C TRP A 21 -14.82 10.40 8.33
N SER A 22 -14.72 11.73 8.52
CA SER A 22 -14.41 12.66 7.43
C SER A 22 -13.02 12.41 6.85
N LYS A 23 -12.03 12.09 7.69
CA LYS A 23 -10.67 11.74 7.27
C LYS A 23 -10.69 10.44 6.46
N VAL A 24 -11.34 9.39 6.98
CA VAL A 24 -11.51 8.09 6.30
C VAL A 24 -12.16 8.27 4.91
N GLN A 25 -13.24 9.05 4.82
CA GLN A 25 -13.91 9.32 3.54
C GLN A 25 -13.02 10.08 2.55
N LYS A 26 -12.33 11.13 3.00
CA LYS A 26 -11.41 11.92 2.16
C LYS A 26 -10.27 11.06 1.61
N TRP A 27 -9.61 10.29 2.46
CA TRP A 27 -8.50 9.43 2.04
C TRP A 27 -8.98 8.24 1.20
N GLY A 28 -10.16 7.69 1.50
CA GLY A 28 -10.77 6.64 0.70
C GLY A 28 -11.08 7.11 -0.73
N ALA A 29 -11.74 8.26 -0.86
CA ALA A 29 -12.02 8.88 -2.15
C ALA A 29 -10.74 9.26 -2.91
N LEU A 30 -9.77 9.86 -2.22
CA LEU A 30 -8.50 10.24 -2.81
C LEU A 30 -7.72 9.01 -3.30
N GLY A 31 -7.70 7.91 -2.54
CA GLY A 31 -7.06 6.67 -2.96
C GLY A 31 -7.68 6.06 -4.22
N GLY A 32 -9.01 6.05 -4.31
CA GLY A 32 -9.70 5.56 -5.52
C GLY A 32 -9.49 6.47 -6.73
N LEU A 33 -9.47 7.79 -6.53
CA LEU A 33 -9.16 8.75 -7.58
C LEU A 33 -7.71 8.65 -8.05
N THR A 34 -6.76 8.40 -7.14
CA THR A 34 -5.36 8.15 -7.48
C THR A 34 -5.21 6.88 -8.31
N MET A 35 -5.89 5.79 -7.94
CA MET A 35 -5.92 4.58 -8.77
C MET A 35 -6.48 4.85 -10.17
N ALA A 36 -7.61 5.59 -10.24
CA ALA A 36 -8.23 5.99 -11.49
C ALA A 36 -7.27 6.82 -12.35
N PHE A 37 -6.57 7.79 -11.75
CA PHE A 37 -5.58 8.61 -12.44
C PHE A 37 -4.41 7.78 -12.97
N VAL A 38 -3.83 6.90 -12.14
CA VAL A 38 -2.71 6.01 -12.54
C VAL A 38 -3.12 5.09 -13.70
N ALA A 39 -4.36 4.59 -13.69
CA ALA A 39 -4.93 3.84 -14.80
C ALA A 39 -5.12 4.73 -16.04
N ALA A 40 -5.75 5.91 -15.89
CA ALA A 40 -6.06 6.82 -16.98
C ALA A 40 -4.82 7.30 -17.75
N ILE A 41 -3.69 7.54 -17.06
CA ILE A 41 -2.44 7.94 -17.71
C ILE A 41 -1.75 6.78 -18.48
N GLY A 42 -2.27 5.55 -18.39
CA GLY A 42 -1.72 4.38 -19.10
C GLY A 42 -0.45 3.80 -18.48
N MET A 43 -0.11 4.22 -17.25
CA MET A 43 1.07 3.72 -16.55
C MET A 43 0.98 2.22 -16.31
N VAL A 44 -0.20 1.74 -15.91
CA VAL A 44 -0.46 0.33 -15.60
C VAL A 44 -0.19 -0.55 -16.82
N ALA A 45 -0.74 -0.20 -17.99
CA ALA A 45 -0.55 -0.97 -19.22
C ALA A 45 0.89 -0.91 -19.76
N SER A 46 1.56 0.23 -19.59
CA SER A 46 2.96 0.41 -20.02
C SER A 46 3.92 -0.47 -19.19
N LEU A 47 3.62 -0.65 -17.91
CA LEU A 47 4.45 -1.40 -16.96
C LEU A 47 4.04 -2.88 -16.86
N ASP A 48 2.92 -3.28 -17.44
CA ASP A 48 2.45 -4.67 -17.41
C ASP A 48 3.41 -5.65 -18.12
N ARG A 49 4.19 -5.16 -19.08
CA ARG A 49 5.24 -5.93 -19.77
C ARG A 49 6.41 -6.32 -18.85
N ARG A 50 6.55 -5.68 -17.69
CA ARG A 50 7.64 -5.94 -16.75
C ARG A 50 7.15 -6.86 -15.63
N LEU A 51 7.69 -8.07 -15.57
CA LEU A 51 7.45 -9.02 -14.50
C LEU A 51 8.37 -8.71 -13.31
N ILE A 52 7.81 -8.72 -12.10
CA ILE A 52 8.60 -8.63 -10.86
C ILE A 52 8.83 -10.03 -10.32
N ILE A 53 7.74 -10.80 -10.17
CA ILE A 53 7.78 -12.19 -9.69
C ILE A 53 7.04 -13.02 -10.72
N SER A 54 7.76 -13.89 -11.41
CA SER A 54 7.16 -14.77 -12.40
C SER A 54 6.40 -15.92 -11.72
N PRO A 55 5.17 -16.27 -12.14
CA PRO A 55 4.28 -15.59 -13.10
C PRO A 55 3.28 -14.59 -12.45
N TRP A 56 3.27 -14.47 -11.13
CA TRP A 56 2.15 -13.91 -10.36
C TRP A 56 2.11 -12.38 -10.27
N LEU A 57 3.26 -11.69 -10.29
CA LEU A 57 3.34 -10.27 -9.98
C LEU A 57 3.98 -9.47 -11.11
N ARG A 58 3.18 -8.62 -11.75
CA ARG A 58 3.59 -7.65 -12.77
C ARG A 58 3.75 -6.27 -12.16
N LEU A 59 4.70 -5.50 -12.68
CA LEU A 59 5.00 -4.15 -12.20
C LEU A 59 3.83 -3.19 -12.43
N GLY A 60 3.08 -3.39 -13.52
CA GLY A 60 1.80 -2.70 -13.77
C GLY A 60 0.82 -2.84 -12.62
N PHE A 61 0.52 -4.07 -12.18
CA PHE A 61 -0.39 -4.33 -11.07
C PHE A 61 0.08 -3.73 -9.75
N LEU A 62 1.40 -3.74 -9.51
CA LEU A 62 1.96 -3.17 -8.30
C LEU A 62 1.57 -1.69 -8.18
N THR A 63 1.61 -0.92 -9.28
CA THR A 63 1.28 0.52 -9.30
C THR A 63 -0.15 0.84 -8.82
N LEU A 64 -1.07 -0.12 -8.88
CA LEU A 64 -2.43 0.01 -8.34
C LEU A 64 -2.57 -0.54 -6.93
N VAL A 65 -1.93 -1.68 -6.65
CA VAL A 65 -2.06 -2.41 -5.37
C VAL A 65 -1.46 -1.65 -4.19
N TRP A 66 -0.38 -0.89 -4.39
CA TRP A 66 0.25 -0.14 -3.28
C TRP A 66 -0.61 1.03 -2.78
N VAL A 67 -1.47 1.59 -3.64
CA VAL A 67 -2.29 2.77 -3.32
C VAL A 67 -3.22 2.52 -2.13
N PRO A 68 -4.14 1.53 -2.15
CA PRO A 68 -5.04 1.29 -1.01
C PRO A 68 -4.28 0.96 0.29
N VAL A 69 -3.09 0.34 0.20
CA VAL A 69 -2.25 0.07 1.38
C VAL A 69 -1.76 1.38 2.02
N VAL A 70 -1.22 2.30 1.21
CA VAL A 70 -0.70 3.59 1.71
C VAL A 70 -1.82 4.48 2.25
N TYR A 71 -2.93 4.58 1.53
CA TYR A 71 -4.06 5.39 1.96
C TYR A 71 -4.75 4.78 3.20
N GLY A 72 -4.84 3.46 3.30
CA GLY A 72 -5.28 2.75 4.50
C GLY A 72 -4.38 3.06 5.70
N TYR A 73 -3.06 3.01 5.52
CA TYR A 73 -2.08 3.36 6.56
C TYR A 73 -2.18 4.83 7.02
N ILE A 74 -2.33 5.78 6.09
CA ILE A 74 -2.49 7.21 6.42
C ILE A 74 -3.81 7.45 7.16
N SER A 75 -4.91 6.83 6.71
CA SER A 75 -6.22 6.98 7.36
C SER A 75 -6.25 6.40 8.77
N ALA A 76 -5.49 5.32 9.01
CA ALA A 76 -5.31 4.75 10.33
C ALA A 76 -4.41 5.60 11.21
N THR A 77 -3.68 6.59 10.68
CA THR A 77 -2.84 7.47 11.49
C THR A 77 -3.69 8.55 12.14
N GLU A 78 -3.85 8.47 13.46
CA GLU A 78 -4.49 9.52 14.26
C GLU A 78 -3.51 10.67 14.46
N ASP A 79 -3.98 11.89 14.24
CA ASP A 79 -3.21 13.10 14.46
C ASP A 79 -3.24 13.37 15.97
N VAL A 80 -2.17 12.99 16.68
CA VAL A 80 -2.04 13.26 18.11
C VAL A 80 -1.71 14.74 18.27
N PRO A 81 -2.56 15.57 18.91
CA PRO A 81 -2.19 16.93 19.27
C PRO A 81 -1.01 16.88 20.26
N ASP A 82 -0.02 17.74 20.05
CA ASP A 82 1.20 17.82 20.86
C ASP A 82 0.83 17.87 22.37
N GLY A 83 1.27 16.88 23.14
CA GLY A 83 1.05 16.79 24.59
C GLY A 83 0.02 15.76 25.10
N SER A 84 -0.68 15.03 24.22
CA SER A 84 -1.58 13.93 24.65
C SER A 84 -0.90 12.55 24.66
N PRO A 85 -1.31 11.61 25.54
CA PRO A 85 -0.76 10.26 25.56
C PRO A 85 -0.98 9.56 24.22
N PRO A 86 -0.03 8.70 23.78
CA PRO A 86 -0.12 8.04 22.49
C PRO A 86 -1.40 7.20 22.41
N PRO A 87 -2.17 7.30 21.32
CA PRO A 87 -3.43 6.60 21.19
C PRO A 87 -3.23 5.09 21.24
N VAL A 88 -4.21 4.40 21.82
CA VAL A 88 -4.21 2.95 21.97
C VAL A 88 -4.31 2.32 20.58
N LYS A 89 -3.20 1.75 20.11
CA LYS A 89 -3.15 0.92 18.90
C LYS A 89 -4.13 -0.24 19.05
N GLY A 90 -5.06 -0.41 18.12
CA GLY A 90 -6.10 -1.43 18.28
C GLY A 90 -6.92 -1.70 17.02
N GLU A 91 -8.03 -2.43 17.22
CA GLU A 91 -8.97 -2.89 16.18
C GLU A 91 -9.54 -1.76 15.31
N ARG A 92 -9.58 -0.54 15.85
CA ARG A 92 -10.06 0.66 15.16
C ARG A 92 -9.17 1.09 13.99
N ASP A 93 -7.84 0.93 14.12
CA ASP A 93 -6.88 1.19 13.03
C ASP A 93 -7.09 0.19 11.87
N LEU A 94 -7.52 -1.04 12.19
CA LEU A 94 -7.87 -2.05 11.20
C LEU A 94 -9.16 -1.69 10.48
N ILE A 95 -10.19 -1.27 11.23
CA ILE A 95 -11.50 -0.90 10.67
C ILE A 95 -11.36 0.35 9.79
N SER A 96 -10.62 1.38 10.23
CA SER A 96 -10.41 2.58 9.43
C SER A 96 -9.64 2.28 8.14
N GLY A 97 -8.59 1.45 8.21
CA GLY A 97 -7.87 0.97 7.03
C GLY A 97 -8.76 0.17 6.07
N LEU A 98 -9.58 -0.75 6.59
CA LEU A 98 -10.53 -1.54 5.81
C LEU A 98 -11.56 -0.65 5.09
N VAL A 99 -12.18 0.28 5.80
CA VAL A 99 -13.19 1.19 5.24
C VAL A 99 -12.58 2.11 4.20
N THR A 100 -11.40 2.68 4.48
CA THR A 100 -10.65 3.49 3.49
C THR A 100 -10.36 2.67 2.23
N GLY A 101 -9.90 1.43 2.39
CA GLY A 101 -9.64 0.51 1.29
C GLY A 101 -10.89 0.23 0.46
N LEU A 102 -12.01 -0.12 1.11
CA LEU A 102 -13.30 -0.37 0.46
C LEU A 102 -13.77 0.87 -0.33
N LEU A 103 -13.65 2.06 0.26
CA LEU A 103 -14.00 3.31 -0.42
C LEU A 103 -13.09 3.56 -1.63
N SER A 104 -11.78 3.33 -1.52
CA SER A 104 -10.87 3.47 -2.67
C SER A 104 -11.25 2.54 -3.81
N GLY A 105 -11.56 1.28 -3.54
CA GLY A 105 -12.02 0.34 -4.57
C GLY A 105 -13.39 0.69 -5.12
N LEU A 106 -14.28 1.28 -4.31
CA LEU A 106 -15.58 1.76 -4.76
C LEU A 106 -15.43 2.89 -5.78
N PHE A 107 -14.65 3.93 -5.45
CA PHE A 107 -14.39 5.04 -6.38
C PHE A 107 -13.64 4.58 -7.63
N PHE A 108 -12.70 3.65 -7.49
CA PHE A 108 -12.00 3.08 -8.64
C PHE A 108 -12.92 2.23 -9.52
N SER A 109 -13.83 1.45 -8.93
CA SER A 109 -14.83 0.68 -9.67
C SER A 109 -15.81 1.57 -10.41
N LEU A 110 -16.22 2.68 -9.79
CA LEU A 110 -17.03 3.70 -10.46
C LEU A 110 -16.31 4.27 -11.70
N PHE A 111 -14.99 4.47 -11.61
CA PHE A 111 -14.19 4.85 -12.77
C PHE A 111 -14.19 3.77 -13.86
N ILE A 112 -14.00 2.49 -13.51
CA ILE A 112 -14.06 1.36 -14.49
C ILE A 112 -15.41 1.32 -15.20
N VAL A 113 -16.51 1.48 -14.46
CA VAL A 113 -17.86 1.53 -15.05
C VAL A 113 -18.01 2.75 -15.96
N THR A 114 -17.53 3.92 -15.54
CA THR A 114 -17.60 5.15 -16.35
C THR A 114 -16.85 5.01 -17.68
N ILE A 115 -15.72 4.30 -17.71
CA ILE A 115 -14.96 4.03 -18.95
C ILE A 115 -15.85 3.40 -20.02
N ASP A 116 -16.73 2.48 -19.61
CA ASP A 116 -17.62 1.75 -20.51
C ASP A 116 -18.87 2.57 -20.89
N THR A 117 -19.45 3.30 -19.94
CA THR A 117 -20.71 4.03 -20.20
C THR A 117 -20.55 5.30 -21.03
N VAL A 118 -19.41 5.99 -20.93
CA VAL A 118 -19.17 7.29 -21.58
C VAL A 118 -18.16 7.17 -22.74
N ASP A 119 -17.70 5.96 -23.05
CA ASP A 119 -16.57 5.68 -23.94
C ASP A 119 -15.41 6.67 -23.73
N LEU A 120 -14.90 6.71 -22.49
CA LEU A 120 -13.82 7.62 -22.11
C LEU A 120 -12.53 7.40 -22.93
N ARG A 121 -12.47 6.35 -23.76
CA ARG A 121 -11.36 6.05 -24.68
C ARG A 121 -11.19 7.14 -25.74
N ASP A 122 -12.26 7.81 -26.12
CA ASP A 122 -12.21 8.93 -27.06
C ASP A 122 -11.50 10.16 -26.45
N ILE A 123 -11.61 10.35 -25.14
CA ILE A 123 -10.98 11.46 -24.41
C ILE A 123 -9.56 11.07 -23.99
N PHE A 124 -9.39 9.87 -23.44
CA PHE A 124 -8.13 9.35 -22.96
C PHE A 124 -7.58 8.30 -23.92
N ARG A 125 -6.76 8.74 -24.88
CA ARG A 125 -6.05 7.87 -25.82
C ARG A 125 -5.25 6.74 -25.15
N ASN A 126 -4.87 6.91 -23.89
CA ASN A 126 -4.12 5.93 -23.10
C ASN A 126 -5.00 4.80 -22.51
N LEU A 127 -6.33 4.91 -22.56
CA LEU A 127 -7.27 3.82 -22.22
C LEU A 127 -7.31 2.77 -23.34
N SER A 128 -6.18 2.11 -23.54
CA SER A 128 -6.05 1.04 -24.52
C SER A 128 -6.94 -0.17 -24.17
N PRO A 129 -7.38 -0.98 -25.16
CA PRO A 129 -8.12 -2.22 -24.90
C PRO A 129 -7.42 -3.15 -23.91
N GLN A 130 -6.08 -3.18 -23.96
CA GLN A 130 -5.25 -3.96 -23.05
C GLN A 130 -5.39 -3.50 -21.60
N LEU A 131 -5.47 -2.19 -21.35
CA LEU A 131 -5.68 -1.68 -20.00
C LEU A 131 -7.04 -2.13 -19.46
N VAL A 132 -8.10 -2.04 -20.26
CA VAL A 132 -9.45 -2.44 -19.84
C VAL A 132 -9.48 -3.94 -19.55
N GLU A 133 -8.82 -4.77 -20.37
CA GLU A 133 -8.69 -6.20 -20.11
C GLU A 133 -7.96 -6.49 -18.80
N LEU A 134 -6.87 -5.77 -18.51
CA LEU A 134 -6.13 -5.87 -17.25
C LEU A 134 -6.98 -5.44 -16.04
N LEU A 135 -7.65 -4.30 -16.14
CA LEU A 135 -8.52 -3.79 -15.07
C LEU A 135 -9.72 -4.70 -14.83
N THR A 136 -10.21 -5.36 -15.89
CA THR A 136 -11.33 -6.29 -15.81
C THR A 136 -10.94 -7.73 -15.50
N PHE A 137 -9.64 -8.01 -15.39
CA PHE A 137 -9.09 -9.37 -15.27
C PHE A 137 -9.59 -10.34 -16.36
N GLY A 138 -10.02 -9.83 -17.52
CA GLY A 138 -10.70 -10.60 -18.56
C GLY A 138 -12.05 -11.22 -18.16
N ARG A 139 -12.62 -10.84 -17.00
CA ARG A 139 -13.87 -11.41 -16.43
C ARG A 139 -15.07 -10.46 -16.51
N GLY A 140 -14.93 -9.36 -17.24
CA GLY A 140 -15.96 -8.34 -17.40
C GLY A 140 -16.02 -7.34 -16.25
N ILE A 141 -16.70 -6.21 -16.49
CA ILE A 141 -16.70 -5.04 -15.61
C ILE A 141 -17.35 -5.32 -14.25
N GLY A 142 -18.48 -6.04 -14.22
CA GLY A 142 -19.19 -6.33 -12.97
C GLY A 142 -18.35 -7.13 -11.97
N VAL A 143 -17.72 -8.21 -12.44
CA VAL A 143 -16.85 -9.05 -11.60
C VAL A 143 -15.61 -8.27 -11.18
N ALA A 144 -15.02 -7.51 -12.09
CA ALA A 144 -13.84 -6.71 -11.81
C ALA A 144 -14.06 -5.63 -10.76
N SER A 145 -15.18 -4.91 -10.84
CA SER A 145 -15.57 -3.91 -9.83
C SER A 145 -15.66 -4.54 -8.44
N LEU A 146 -16.31 -5.71 -8.33
CA LEU A 146 -16.38 -6.42 -7.05
C LEU A 146 -14.98 -6.84 -6.55
N LEU A 147 -14.13 -7.35 -7.44
CA LEU A 147 -12.76 -7.74 -7.11
C LEU A 147 -11.92 -6.54 -6.64
N TRP A 148 -12.06 -5.38 -7.28
CA TRP A 148 -11.34 -4.17 -6.88
C TRP A 148 -11.84 -3.63 -5.54
N ILE A 149 -13.15 -3.63 -5.27
CA ILE A 149 -13.71 -3.23 -3.98
C ILE A 149 -13.21 -4.14 -2.86
N VAL A 150 -13.37 -5.45 -3.02
CA VAL A 150 -12.95 -6.42 -1.98
C VAL A 150 -11.43 -6.42 -1.83
N GLY A 151 -10.70 -6.45 -2.94
CA GLY A 151 -9.25 -6.43 -2.96
C GLY A 151 -8.66 -5.18 -2.33
N SER A 152 -9.16 -4.00 -2.67
CA SER A 152 -8.72 -2.74 -2.05
C SER A 152 -9.09 -2.67 -0.58
N GLY A 153 -10.24 -3.23 -0.16
CA GLY A 153 -10.61 -3.37 1.24
C GLY A 153 -9.59 -4.19 2.03
N LEU A 154 -9.23 -5.38 1.51
CA LEU A 154 -8.20 -6.22 2.11
C LEU A 154 -6.83 -5.54 2.15
N LEU A 155 -6.45 -4.84 1.08
CA LEU A 155 -5.20 -4.08 1.02
C LEU A 155 -5.19 -2.88 1.99
N GLY A 156 -6.33 -2.19 2.14
CA GLY A 156 -6.49 -1.12 3.12
C GLY A 156 -6.44 -1.64 4.55
N LEU A 157 -7.02 -2.82 4.81
CA LEU A 157 -6.90 -3.52 6.09
C LEU A 157 -5.44 -3.88 6.38
N LEU A 158 -4.69 -4.37 5.39
CA LEU A 158 -3.24 -4.58 5.52
C LEU A 158 -2.52 -3.26 5.85
N GLY A 159 -2.89 -2.15 5.19
CA GLY A 159 -2.39 -0.81 5.49
C GLY A 159 -2.62 -0.40 6.96
N GLY A 160 -3.83 -0.62 7.47
CA GLY A 160 -4.16 -0.40 8.89
C GLY A 160 -3.41 -1.34 9.83
N ALA A 161 -3.29 -2.62 9.47
CA ALA A 161 -2.55 -3.62 10.23
C ALA A 161 -1.06 -3.30 10.36
N LEU A 162 -0.44 -2.72 9.33
CA LEU A 162 0.97 -2.28 9.35
C LEU A 162 1.27 -1.26 10.46
N LYS A 163 0.26 -0.60 11.03
CA LYS A 163 0.40 0.32 12.16
C LYS A 163 0.41 -0.40 13.52
N VAL A 164 -0.32 -1.51 13.63
CA VAL A 164 -0.33 -2.40 14.81
C VAL A 164 1.00 -3.16 14.90
N VAL A 165 1.58 -3.48 13.75
CA VAL A 165 2.82 -4.23 13.63
C VAL A 165 4.03 -3.45 14.20
N PRO A 166 4.91 -4.08 15.00
CA PRO A 166 6.07 -3.41 15.57
C PRO A 166 7.03 -2.87 14.49
N ARG A 167 7.67 -1.71 14.77
CA ARG A 167 8.57 -0.98 13.86
C ARG A 167 9.62 -1.86 13.17
N LYS A 168 10.11 -2.89 13.87
CA LYS A 168 11.06 -3.90 13.35
C LYS A 168 10.53 -4.64 12.13
N VAL A 169 9.28 -5.09 12.17
CA VAL A 169 8.65 -5.85 11.08
C VAL A 169 8.29 -4.91 9.92
N ARG A 170 7.87 -3.67 10.21
CA ARG A 170 7.62 -2.66 9.17
C ARG A 170 8.89 -2.33 8.38
N SER A 171 10.03 -2.15 9.07
CA SER A 171 11.32 -1.92 8.43
C SER A 171 11.74 -3.12 7.58
N ALA A 172 11.62 -4.35 8.12
CA ALA A 172 11.90 -5.57 7.38
C ALA A 172 11.02 -5.71 6.12
N LEU A 173 9.72 -5.42 6.21
CA LEU A 173 8.81 -5.49 5.07
C LEU A 173 9.16 -4.46 4.01
N SER A 174 9.45 -3.21 4.40
CA SER A 174 9.86 -2.16 3.47
C SER A 174 11.17 -2.50 2.77
N ALA A 175 12.14 -3.04 3.51
CA ALA A 175 13.42 -3.47 2.96
C ALA A 175 13.25 -4.68 2.03
N ALA A 176 12.37 -5.63 2.36
CA ALA A 176 12.01 -6.75 1.50
C ALA A 176 11.38 -6.28 0.19
N VAL A 177 10.40 -5.37 0.24
CA VAL A 177 9.75 -4.81 -0.95
C VAL A 177 10.76 -4.06 -1.81
N VAL A 178 11.55 -3.15 -1.22
CA VAL A 178 12.56 -2.38 -1.94
C VAL A 178 13.63 -3.30 -2.52
N GLY A 179 14.07 -4.31 -1.77
CA GLY A 179 15.04 -5.30 -2.23
C GLY A 179 14.53 -6.09 -3.42
N VAL A 180 13.34 -6.66 -3.32
CA VAL A 180 12.71 -7.42 -4.42
C VAL A 180 12.54 -6.53 -5.65
N LEU A 181 12.08 -5.28 -5.49
CA LEU A 181 11.96 -4.34 -6.61
C LEU A 181 13.32 -4.03 -7.24
N TRP A 182 14.33 -3.78 -6.41
CA TRP A 182 15.68 -3.47 -6.89
C TRP A 182 16.25 -4.63 -7.70
N PHE A 183 16.20 -5.85 -7.15
CA PHE A 183 16.68 -7.05 -7.83
C PHE A 183 15.86 -7.38 -9.08
N ALA A 184 14.54 -7.18 -9.07
CA ALA A 184 13.71 -7.35 -10.25
C ALA A 184 14.07 -6.36 -11.37
N LEU A 185 14.35 -5.10 -11.01
CA LEU A 185 14.75 -4.10 -11.99
C LEU A 185 16.17 -4.32 -12.54
N LEU A 186 17.05 -4.95 -11.75
CA LEU A 186 18.42 -5.29 -12.17
C LEU A 186 18.51 -6.47 -13.12
N GLU A 187 17.42 -7.19 -13.37
CA GLU A 187 17.38 -8.39 -14.22
C GLU A 187 18.20 -8.22 -15.51
N ILE A 188 17.91 -7.18 -16.30
CA ILE A 188 18.56 -6.92 -17.59
C ILE A 188 20.09 -6.83 -17.44
N ILE A 189 20.56 -6.13 -16.42
CA ILE A 189 21.99 -5.93 -16.20
C ILE A 189 22.65 -7.25 -15.76
N VAL A 190 21.97 -8.00 -14.89
CA VAL A 190 22.51 -9.26 -14.37
C VAL A 190 22.52 -10.35 -15.44
N THR A 191 21.47 -10.44 -16.26
CA THR A 191 21.40 -11.39 -17.38
C THR A 191 22.47 -11.08 -18.43
N ASP A 192 22.68 -9.81 -18.78
CA ASP A 192 23.69 -9.42 -19.77
C ASP A 192 25.12 -9.75 -19.28
N ILE A 193 25.42 -9.49 -18.00
CA ILE A 193 26.74 -9.77 -17.42
C ILE A 193 26.98 -11.29 -17.30
N THR A 194 25.99 -12.05 -16.83
CA THR A 194 26.14 -13.50 -16.62
C THR A 194 26.25 -14.27 -17.93
N GLN A 195 25.50 -13.86 -18.97
CA GLN A 195 25.67 -14.36 -20.33
C GLN A 195 27.07 -14.04 -20.88
N GLY A 196 27.56 -12.81 -20.66
CA GLY A 196 28.92 -12.42 -21.02
C GLY A 196 30.01 -13.26 -20.33
N LEU A 197 29.72 -13.76 -19.12
CA LEU A 197 30.61 -14.62 -18.33
C LEU A 197 30.39 -16.13 -18.55
N HIS A 198 29.44 -16.54 -19.40
CA HIS A 198 29.02 -17.94 -19.60
C HIS A 198 28.60 -18.67 -18.31
N ILE A 199 28.00 -17.95 -17.35
CA ILE A 199 27.51 -18.53 -16.07
C ILE A 199 25.98 -18.50 -16.06
N ASP A 200 25.37 -19.17 -17.04
CA ASP A 200 23.92 -19.12 -17.26
C ASP A 200 23.12 -19.77 -16.11
N PHE A 201 23.72 -20.73 -15.39
CA PHE A 201 23.08 -21.42 -14.25
C PHE A 201 22.63 -20.45 -13.14
N LEU A 202 23.40 -19.38 -12.89
CA LEU A 202 23.10 -18.45 -11.81
C LEU A 202 21.96 -17.51 -12.23
N SER A 203 21.93 -17.14 -13.51
CA SER A 203 20.84 -16.34 -14.09
C SER A 203 19.53 -17.13 -14.08
N ASP A 204 19.54 -18.37 -14.55
CA ASP A 204 18.34 -19.23 -14.62
C ASP A 204 17.75 -19.59 -13.25
N TRP A 205 18.58 -19.60 -12.20
CA TRP A 205 18.10 -19.81 -10.83
C TRP A 205 17.45 -18.55 -10.24
N ILE A 206 18.01 -17.37 -10.53
CA ILE A 206 17.56 -16.09 -9.97
C ILE A 206 16.37 -15.53 -10.77
N TYR A 207 16.44 -15.58 -12.10
CA TYR A 207 15.49 -14.97 -13.03
C TYR A 207 14.79 -16.02 -13.88
N ALA A 208 13.50 -15.83 -14.13
CA ALA A 208 12.74 -16.73 -15.00
C ALA A 208 12.95 -16.38 -16.48
N LEU A 209 12.88 -17.38 -17.37
CA LEU A 209 12.99 -17.24 -18.84
C LEU A 209 12.06 -16.19 -19.48
N ASN A 210 10.99 -15.77 -18.80
CA ASN A 210 10.01 -14.80 -19.29
C ASN A 210 10.17 -13.39 -18.67
N GLY A 211 11.19 -13.16 -17.83
CA GLY A 211 11.30 -11.94 -17.04
C GLY A 211 10.91 -12.14 -15.57
N GLY A 212 11.54 -11.38 -14.67
CA GLY A 212 11.27 -11.29 -13.24
C GLY A 212 11.94 -12.37 -12.39
N LEU A 213 11.97 -12.15 -11.07
CA LEU A 213 12.52 -13.12 -10.11
C LEU A 213 11.67 -14.40 -10.10
N THR A 214 12.34 -15.55 -10.00
CA THR A 214 11.66 -16.81 -9.68
C THR A 214 10.97 -16.71 -8.32
N THR A 215 9.88 -17.45 -8.10
CA THR A 215 9.18 -17.43 -6.81
C THR A 215 10.10 -17.78 -5.64
N LEU A 216 11.09 -18.66 -5.91
CA LEU A 216 12.07 -19.12 -4.94
C LEU A 216 13.13 -18.05 -4.65
N SER A 217 13.69 -17.39 -5.68
CA SER A 217 14.65 -16.30 -5.50
C SER A 217 14.01 -15.05 -4.87
N ALA A 218 12.76 -14.73 -5.23
CA ALA A 218 11.99 -13.65 -4.62
C ALA A 218 11.84 -13.84 -3.11
N GLY A 219 11.55 -15.07 -2.65
CA GLY A 219 11.49 -15.41 -1.24
C GLY A 219 12.83 -15.22 -0.52
N VAL A 220 13.92 -15.67 -1.13
CA VAL A 220 15.27 -15.52 -0.56
C VAL A 220 15.67 -14.04 -0.46
N VAL A 221 15.47 -13.25 -1.52
CA VAL A 221 15.75 -11.81 -1.53
C VAL A 221 14.92 -11.08 -0.48
N ALA A 222 13.62 -11.39 -0.39
CA ALA A 222 12.74 -10.80 0.62
C ALA A 222 13.23 -11.10 2.04
N LEU A 223 13.68 -12.33 2.32
CA LEU A 223 14.23 -12.71 3.62
C LEU A 223 15.55 -11.99 3.92
N LEU A 224 16.47 -11.95 2.96
CA LEU A 224 17.78 -11.30 3.15
C LEU A 224 17.65 -9.79 3.33
N SER A 225 16.87 -9.12 2.49
CA SER A 225 16.60 -7.69 2.60
C SER A 225 15.77 -7.37 3.84
N GLY A 226 14.82 -8.23 4.23
CA GLY A 226 14.09 -8.09 5.49
C GLY A 226 15.00 -8.19 6.71
N ALA A 227 15.93 -9.15 6.71
CA ALA A 227 16.91 -9.31 7.78
C ALA A 227 17.89 -8.12 7.86
N SER A 228 18.28 -7.53 6.72
CA SER A 228 19.15 -6.35 6.71
C SER A 228 18.43 -5.10 7.25
N GLY A 229 17.16 -4.89 6.89
CA GLY A 229 16.31 -3.83 7.45
C GLY A 229 16.13 -3.98 8.96
N TRP A 230 15.97 -5.22 9.46
CA TRP A 230 15.91 -5.47 10.89
C TRP A 230 17.21 -5.10 11.62
N ARG A 231 18.38 -5.37 11.03
CA ARG A 231 19.68 -5.03 11.61
C ARG A 231 19.97 -3.53 11.62
N SER A 232 19.57 -2.78 10.60
CA SER A 232 19.84 -1.33 10.52
C SER A 232 19.03 -0.53 11.55
N ASP A 233 17.78 -0.90 11.82
CA ASP A 233 16.94 -0.26 12.85
C ASP A 233 17.54 -0.47 14.27
N GLN A 234 18.21 -1.60 14.53
CA GLN A 234 18.91 -1.81 15.81
C GLN A 234 20.09 -0.86 16.03
N ARG A 235 20.85 -0.55 14.97
CA ARG A 235 22.00 0.36 15.05
C ARG A 235 21.55 1.79 15.35
N THR A 236 20.52 2.25 14.64
CA THR A 236 19.98 3.62 14.84
C THR A 236 19.37 3.83 16.24
N LEU A 237 18.80 2.77 16.85
CA LEU A 237 18.31 2.83 18.23
C LEU A 237 19.45 2.85 19.24
N ALA A 238 20.53 2.11 19.00
CA ALA A 238 21.72 2.12 19.84
C ALA A 238 22.40 3.50 19.84
N GLU A 239 22.55 4.12 18.67
CA GLU A 239 23.12 5.46 18.50
C GLU A 239 22.28 6.52 19.22
N ARG A 240 20.95 6.52 19.04
CA ARG A 240 20.06 7.45 19.76
C ARG A 240 20.06 7.27 21.28
N ARG A 241 20.35 6.05 21.76
CA ARG A 241 20.47 5.79 23.21
C ARG A 241 21.79 6.33 23.74
N LEU A 242 22.87 6.20 22.98
CA LEU A 242 24.17 6.78 23.29
C LEU A 242 24.10 8.31 23.28
N GLU A 243 23.44 8.94 22.30
CA GLU A 243 23.22 10.39 22.28
C GLU A 243 22.44 10.88 23.50
N ARG A 244 21.38 10.17 23.93
CA ARG A 244 20.65 10.55 25.17
C ARG A 244 21.52 10.41 26.42
N MET A 245 22.29 9.33 26.55
CA MET A 245 23.18 9.14 27.69
C MET A 245 24.34 10.16 27.70
N ASN A 246 24.74 10.67 26.54
CA ASN A 246 25.78 11.70 26.43
C ASN A 246 25.25 13.12 26.68
N LEU A 247 23.93 13.32 26.63
CA LEU A 247 23.25 14.59 26.95
C LEU A 247 22.80 14.68 28.42
N GLU A 248 22.83 13.56 29.15
CA GLU A 248 22.69 13.51 30.61
C GLU A 248 24.08 13.23 31.23
N PRO A 249 25.02 14.19 31.23
CA PRO A 249 26.21 14.04 32.07
C PRO A 249 25.75 14.03 33.53
N GLU A 250 26.22 13.02 34.26
CA GLU A 250 25.93 12.70 35.66
C GLU A 250 25.62 13.94 36.53
N VAL A 251 24.45 13.91 37.20
CA VAL A 251 24.19 14.69 38.41
C VAL A 251 24.80 13.95 39.60
#